data_AF-A0A958SIU9-F1
#
_entry.id   AF-A0A958SIU9-F1
#
_cell.length_a   1.000
_cell.length_b   1.000
_cell.length_c   1.000
_cell.angle_alpha   90.00
_cell.angle_beta   90.00
_cell.angle_gamma   90.00
#
_symmetry.space_group_name_H-M   'P 1'
#
loop_
_entity.id
_entity.type
_entity.pdbx_description
1 polymer ?
#
loop_
_entity_poly.entity_id
_entity_poly.type
_entity_poly.pdbx_seq_one_letter_code
_entity_poly.pdbx_strand_id
1 'polypeptide(L)'
;MALSNPRSIFGVHSFSPYNITTGDFYGTMKVLDSSTLSLSGETIDLTGGSSQYPWAVENGLITPELSLSFSEYPDFAFELFLGKAPTANAAEASGSVTTLTDKDGVVVNATTGIASVALKSGSSADLKFAKYVVKVVSGTTVDVYASSDADFSRGTDKEFASDLLKITSSALTIPDSSGTVEIPGFGLELVGGSGTINLETAGAIGDTATFSVRPPNSSSMDVVIGGSGNVTPYFGAIIMAENR
;
A
#
# COMPACT_ATOMS: atom_id res chain seq x y z
N MET A 1 0.75 -37.21 24.40
CA MET A 1 2.17 -37.17 24.03
C MET A 1 2.48 -35.74 23.62
N ALA A 2 3.33 -35.05 24.37
CA ALA A 2 3.75 -33.70 24.00
C ALA A 2 4.54 -33.78 22.68
N LEU A 3 4.18 -32.98 21.68
CA LEU A 3 5.01 -32.87 20.48
C LEU A 3 6.40 -32.39 20.93
N SER A 4 7.43 -33.16 20.59
CA SER A 4 8.83 -32.72 20.65
C SER A 4 8.91 -31.31 20.09
N ASN A 5 9.53 -30.38 20.83
CA ASN A 5 9.90 -29.07 20.28
C ASN A 5 10.53 -29.29 18.90
N PRO A 6 10.18 -28.49 17.88
CA PRO A 6 10.86 -28.57 16.59
C PRO A 6 12.37 -28.42 16.84
N ARG A 7 13.14 -29.43 16.40
CA ARG A 7 14.61 -29.36 16.39
C ARG A 7 14.97 -28.18 15.47
N SER A 8 15.87 -27.33 15.95
CA SER A 8 16.17 -25.98 15.44
C SER A 8 16.01 -25.80 13.93
N ILE A 9 15.36 -24.70 13.54
CA ILE A 9 15.29 -24.25 12.15
C ILE A 9 16.70 -23.80 11.79
N PHE A 10 17.40 -24.59 10.96
CA PHE A 10 18.71 -24.25 10.44
C PHE A 10 18.63 -23.03 9.51
N GLY A 11 19.62 -22.12 9.55
CA GLY A 11 19.67 -20.92 8.71
C GLY A 11 19.61 -19.61 9.50
N VAL A 12 19.45 -18.48 8.80
CA VAL A 12 19.20 -17.18 9.45
C VAL A 12 17.83 -17.23 10.11
N HIS A 13 17.80 -17.08 11.43
CA HIS A 13 16.59 -17.13 12.24
C HIS A 13 15.95 -15.75 12.40
N SER A 14 16.76 -14.71 12.57
CA SER A 14 16.23 -13.37 12.83
C SER A 14 17.16 -12.26 12.36
N PHE A 15 16.54 -11.21 11.85
CA PHE A 15 17.13 -9.94 11.48
C PHE A 15 16.62 -8.86 12.44
N SER A 16 17.53 -8.23 13.17
CA SER A 16 17.19 -7.18 14.14
C SER A 16 17.96 -5.90 13.80
N PRO A 17 17.33 -4.93 13.13
CA PRO A 17 17.96 -3.65 12.83
C PRO A 17 18.01 -2.78 14.08
N TYR A 18 19.09 -2.00 14.22
CA TYR A 18 19.30 -1.07 15.32
C TYR A 18 19.79 0.29 14.82
N ASN A 19 19.48 1.33 15.58
CA ASN A 19 19.93 2.69 15.30
C ASN A 19 21.41 2.82 15.66
N ILE A 20 22.26 3.25 14.72
CA ILE A 20 23.72 3.35 14.97
C ILE A 20 24.10 4.45 15.95
N THR A 21 23.23 5.45 16.16
CA THR A 21 23.47 6.58 17.05
C THR A 21 23.00 6.28 18.48
N THR A 22 21.81 5.68 18.64
CA THR A 22 21.27 5.38 19.98
C THR A 22 21.61 3.97 20.47
N GLY A 23 21.87 3.03 19.56
CA GLY A 23 22.10 1.63 19.88
C GLY A 23 20.82 0.82 20.10
N ASP A 24 19.64 1.44 20.02
CA ASP A 24 18.36 0.78 20.26
C ASP A 24 17.89 -0.02 19.05
N PHE A 25 17.22 -1.15 19.30
CA PHE A 25 16.59 -1.95 18.26
C PHE A 25 15.30 -1.30 17.76
N TYR A 26 15.13 -1.25 16.44
CA TYR A 26 13.85 -0.88 15.82
C TYR A 26 12.81 -1.99 15.93
N GLY A 27 13.27 -3.24 15.98
CA GLY A 27 12.42 -4.42 16.06
C GLY A 27 13.17 -5.69 15.68
N THR A 28 12.44 -6.78 15.52
CA THR A 28 13.00 -8.05 15.05
C THR A 28 12.07 -8.68 14.02
N MET A 29 12.63 -9.07 12.87
CA MET A 29 11.97 -9.89 11.86
C MET A 29 12.49 -11.32 11.98
N LYS A 30 11.57 -12.28 12.10
CA LYS A 30 11.92 -13.69 11.98
C LYS A 30 11.89 -14.07 10.51
N VAL A 31 13.01 -14.58 10.01
CA VAL A 31 13.14 -14.99 8.61
C VAL A 31 12.47 -16.36 8.48
N LEU A 32 11.32 -16.40 7.81
CA LEU A 32 10.48 -17.59 7.72
C LEU A 32 10.68 -18.40 6.44
N ASP A 33 11.22 -17.79 5.39
CA ASP A 33 11.17 -18.40 4.05
C ASP A 33 12.56 -18.61 3.43
N SER A 34 13.35 -17.55 3.22
CA SER A 34 14.72 -17.67 2.70
C SER A 34 15.62 -16.47 3.03
N SER A 35 16.92 -16.73 3.14
CA SER A 35 17.98 -15.72 3.29
C SER A 35 19.16 -16.06 2.39
N THR A 36 19.62 -15.11 1.57
CA THR A 36 20.86 -15.24 0.79
C THR A 36 21.81 -14.09 1.14
N LEU A 37 23.04 -14.44 1.51
CA LEU A 37 24.13 -13.49 1.72
C LEU A 37 25.15 -13.70 0.60
N SER A 38 25.39 -12.66 -0.20
CA SER A 38 26.39 -12.65 -1.25
C SER A 38 27.44 -11.59 -0.95
N LEU A 39 28.70 -12.00 -0.90
CA LEU A 39 29.84 -11.11 -0.76
C LEU A 39 30.60 -11.11 -2.08
N SER A 40 30.62 -9.97 -2.76
CA SER A 40 31.45 -9.77 -3.95
C SER A 40 32.54 -8.75 -3.66
N GLY A 41 33.77 -9.07 -4.08
CA GLY A 41 34.91 -8.18 -4.00
C GLY A 41 35.39 -7.86 -5.40
N GLU A 42 35.50 -6.58 -5.72
CA GLU A 42 36.17 -6.14 -6.94
C GLU A 42 37.68 -6.27 -6.76
N THR A 43 38.38 -6.81 -7.77
CA THR A 43 39.85 -6.79 -7.82
C THR A 43 40.28 -5.87 -8.95
N ILE A 44 41.13 -4.89 -8.63
CA ILE A 44 41.64 -3.92 -9.59
C ILE A 44 43.06 -4.30 -9.96
N ASP A 45 43.26 -4.65 -11.22
CA ASP A 45 44.57 -5.00 -11.77
C ASP A 45 45.38 -3.74 -12.07
N LEU A 46 46.53 -3.58 -11.41
CA LEU A 46 47.43 -2.46 -11.63
C LEU A 46 48.45 -2.82 -12.72
N THR A 47 48.24 -2.25 -13.92
CA THR A 47 49.19 -2.33 -15.03
C THR A 47 50.13 -1.12 -14.99
N GLY A 48 51.41 -1.35 -14.69
CA GLY A 48 52.43 -0.31 -14.74
C GLY A 48 52.72 0.13 -16.18
N GLY A 49 52.12 1.23 -16.64
CA GLY A 49 52.37 1.80 -17.97
C GLY A 49 51.84 0.94 -19.12
N SER A 50 52.64 0.71 -20.17
CA SER A 50 52.25 -0.06 -21.36
C SER A 50 52.41 -1.57 -21.22
N SER A 51 52.57 -2.09 -19.99
CA SER A 51 52.68 -3.53 -19.72
C SER A 51 51.32 -4.20 -19.90
N GLN A 52 51.27 -5.25 -20.72
CA GLN A 52 50.07 -6.10 -20.90
C GLN A 52 49.85 -7.09 -19.75
N TYR A 53 50.81 -7.21 -18.83
CA TYR A 53 50.72 -8.09 -17.66
C TYR A 53 50.59 -7.26 -16.37
N PRO A 54 49.64 -7.59 -15.49
CA PRO A 54 49.46 -6.90 -14.21
C PRO A 54 50.67 -7.11 -13.31
N TRP A 55 51.13 -6.02 -12.69
CA TRP A 55 52.28 -6.01 -11.77
C TRP A 55 51.86 -6.21 -10.31
N ALA A 56 50.65 -5.77 -9.99
CA ALA A 56 50.02 -5.92 -8.69
C ALA A 56 48.50 -5.98 -8.88
N VAL A 57 47.81 -6.58 -7.92
CA VAL A 57 46.35 -6.57 -7.84
C VAL A 57 45.99 -5.94 -6.51
N GLU A 58 45.18 -4.91 -6.52
CA GLU A 58 44.63 -4.30 -5.30
C GLU A 58 43.18 -4.72 -5.12
N ASN A 59 42.79 -4.89 -3.85
CA ASN A 59 41.38 -5.13 -3.52
C ASN A 59 40.62 -3.82 -3.71
N GLY A 60 39.66 -3.83 -4.62
CA GLY A 60 38.68 -2.77 -4.80
C GLY A 60 37.60 -2.80 -3.70
N LEU A 61 36.48 -2.15 -3.98
CA LEU A 61 35.37 -2.09 -3.04
C LEU A 61 34.77 -3.49 -2.83
N ILE A 62 34.59 -3.85 -1.57
CA ILE A 62 33.84 -5.05 -1.18
C ILE A 62 32.38 -4.61 -1.01
N THR A 63 31.48 -5.20 -1.78
CA THR A 63 30.04 -4.93 -1.69
C THR A 63 29.37 -6.12 -1.01
N PRO A 64 29.07 -6.03 0.30
CA PRO A 64 28.25 -7.03 0.97
C PRO A 64 26.78 -6.81 0.62
N GLU A 65 26.16 -7.79 -0.03
CA GLU A 65 24.72 -7.80 -0.32
C GLU A 65 24.02 -8.88 0.50
N LEU A 66 22.92 -8.53 1.14
CA LEU A 66 22.05 -9.44 1.88
C LEU A 66 20.63 -9.31 1.35
N SER A 67 20.07 -10.43 0.89
CA SER A 67 18.66 -10.52 0.51
C SER A 67 17.91 -11.38 1.52
N LEU A 68 16.78 -10.86 2.00
CA LEU A 68 15.91 -11.51 2.96
C LEU A 68 14.48 -11.47 2.41
N SER A 69 13.78 -12.60 2.47
CA SER A 69 12.35 -12.66 2.11
C SER A 69 11.50 -12.73 3.37
N PHE A 70 10.49 -11.85 3.45
CA PHE A 70 9.58 -11.74 4.58
C PHE A 70 8.13 -11.88 4.12
N SER A 71 7.29 -12.50 4.95
CA SER A 71 5.85 -12.66 4.66
C SER A 71 5.01 -11.44 5.06
N GLU A 72 5.54 -10.59 5.94
CA GLU A 72 4.88 -9.39 6.44
C GLU A 72 5.91 -8.28 6.60
N TYR A 73 5.51 -7.05 6.31
CA TYR A 73 6.33 -5.85 6.47
C TYR A 73 5.88 -5.11 7.74
N PRO A 74 6.64 -5.18 8.85
CA PRO A 74 6.32 -4.41 10.04
C PRO A 74 6.60 -2.92 9.83
N ASP A 75 6.03 -2.07 10.68
CA ASP A 75 6.14 -0.60 10.55
C ASP A 75 7.58 -0.11 10.38
N PHE A 76 8.50 -0.66 11.16
CA PHE A 76 9.90 -0.29 11.10
C PHE A 76 10.55 -0.62 9.75
N ALA A 77 10.10 -1.67 9.07
CA ALA A 77 10.67 -2.05 7.77
C ALA A 77 10.36 -0.99 6.70
N PHE A 78 9.18 -0.35 6.75
CA PHE A 78 8.87 0.78 5.87
C PHE A 78 9.77 2.00 6.14
N GLU A 79 10.07 2.27 7.40
CA GLU A 79 10.99 3.35 7.76
C GLU A 79 12.42 3.05 7.27
N LEU A 80 12.91 1.85 7.53
CA LEU A 80 14.27 1.42 7.25
C LEU A 80 14.56 1.23 5.76
N PHE A 81 13.61 0.70 4.99
CA PHE A 81 13.84 0.38 3.58
C PHE A 81 13.21 1.37 2.61
N LEU A 82 12.14 2.05 3.01
CA LEU A 82 11.36 2.94 2.14
C LEU A 82 11.35 4.41 2.61
N GLY A 83 12.08 4.68 3.70
CA GLY A 83 12.41 6.03 4.19
C GLY A 83 11.26 6.76 4.87
N LYS A 84 10.18 6.07 5.24
CA LYS A 84 9.02 6.69 5.90
C LYS A 84 8.34 5.73 6.87
N ALA A 85 8.26 6.14 8.14
CA ALA A 85 7.44 5.45 9.13
C ALA A 85 5.95 5.51 8.74
N PRO A 86 5.21 4.38 8.78
CA PRO A 86 3.78 4.38 8.58
C PRO A 86 3.05 5.18 9.66
N THR A 87 1.89 5.73 9.31
CA THR A 87 0.97 6.32 10.27
C THR A 87 0.03 5.23 10.77
N ALA A 88 0.15 4.86 12.04
CA ALA A 88 -0.76 3.92 12.69
C ALA A 88 -2.08 4.63 13.04
N ASN A 89 -3.18 4.03 12.61
CA ASN A 89 -4.53 4.48 12.89
C ASN A 89 -5.18 3.63 13.98
N ALA A 90 -6.06 4.24 14.76
CA ALA A 90 -6.85 3.56 15.79
C ALA A 90 -7.87 2.58 15.18
N ALA A 91 -8.42 1.70 16.02
CA ALA A 91 -9.49 0.78 15.63
C ALA A 91 -10.72 1.53 15.10
N GLU A 92 -11.24 1.08 13.95
CA GLU A 92 -12.42 1.66 13.29
C GLU A 92 -13.59 0.67 13.42
N ALA A 93 -14.54 0.92 14.32
CA ALA A 93 -15.66 -0.01 14.55
C ALA A 93 -16.67 -0.07 13.40
N SER A 94 -16.86 1.05 12.69
CA SER A 94 -17.80 1.17 11.57
C SER A 94 -17.13 1.03 10.21
N GLY A 95 -15.79 0.91 10.17
CA GLY A 95 -14.99 1.15 8.97
C GLY A 95 -14.81 2.65 8.70
N SER A 96 -14.15 2.95 7.59
CA SER A 96 -13.77 4.31 7.22
C SER A 96 -13.78 4.48 5.70
N VAL A 97 -14.09 5.71 5.27
CA VAL A 97 -14.03 6.12 3.87
C VAL A 97 -13.34 7.48 3.81
N THR A 98 -12.36 7.63 2.93
CA THR A 98 -11.69 8.91 2.73
C THR A 98 -12.58 9.86 1.93
N THR A 99 -12.29 11.16 2.00
CA THR A 99 -12.93 12.15 1.13
C THR A 99 -12.71 11.82 -0.34
N LEU A 100 -13.71 12.12 -1.17
CA LEU A 100 -13.61 12.01 -2.61
C LEU A 100 -12.74 13.15 -3.14
N THR A 101 -11.64 12.80 -3.79
CA THR A 101 -10.66 13.77 -4.29
C THR A 101 -10.47 13.57 -5.79
N ASP A 102 -10.54 14.64 -6.57
CA ASP A 102 -10.27 14.65 -8.00
C ASP A 102 -8.81 14.20 -8.29
N LYS A 103 -8.53 13.77 -9.53
CA LYS A 103 -7.19 13.34 -9.98
C LYS A 103 -6.10 14.38 -9.70
N ASP A 104 -6.47 15.66 -9.68
CA ASP A 104 -5.55 16.78 -9.43
C ASP A 104 -5.39 17.11 -7.93
N GLY A 105 -5.99 16.30 -7.05
CA GLY A 105 -5.84 16.45 -5.60
C GLY A 105 -6.83 17.43 -4.95
N VAL A 106 -7.77 17.97 -5.72
CA VAL A 106 -8.76 18.93 -5.25
C VAL A 106 -10.03 18.21 -4.77
N VAL A 107 -10.62 18.66 -3.66
CA VAL A 107 -11.88 18.11 -3.13
C VAL A 107 -13.01 18.44 -4.08
N VAL A 108 -13.87 17.48 -4.39
CA VAL A 108 -14.98 17.65 -5.34
C VAL A 108 -15.96 18.77 -4.91
N ASN A 109 -16.48 19.52 -5.89
CA ASN A 109 -17.39 20.62 -5.62
C ASN A 109 -18.77 20.10 -5.17
N ALA A 110 -19.08 20.26 -3.89
CA ALA A 110 -20.33 19.78 -3.31
C ALA A 110 -21.60 20.44 -3.87
N THR A 111 -21.48 21.60 -4.50
CA THR A 111 -22.62 22.31 -5.10
C THR A 111 -22.96 21.74 -6.48
N THR A 112 -21.96 21.34 -7.25
CA THR A 112 -22.09 20.84 -8.62
C THR A 112 -21.45 19.46 -8.76
N GLY A 113 -22.21 18.40 -8.47
CA GLY A 113 -21.81 17.03 -8.80
C GLY A 113 -21.94 16.02 -7.68
N ILE A 114 -20.85 15.39 -7.24
CA ILE A 114 -20.88 14.46 -6.11
C ILE A 114 -20.41 15.22 -4.88
N ALA A 115 -21.27 15.33 -3.87
CA ALA A 115 -20.97 16.05 -2.64
C ALA A 115 -20.05 15.25 -1.71
N SER A 116 -20.27 13.94 -1.60
CA SER A 116 -19.45 13.07 -0.77
C SER A 116 -19.64 11.60 -1.12
N VAL A 117 -18.74 10.77 -0.58
CA VAL A 117 -18.97 9.34 -0.41
C VAL A 117 -19.14 9.09 1.08
N ALA A 118 -20.14 8.29 1.44
CA ALA A 118 -20.45 7.93 2.81
C ALA A 118 -20.63 6.42 2.97
N LEU A 119 -20.47 5.95 4.20
CA LEU A 119 -20.82 4.58 4.56
C LEU A 119 -22.35 4.47 4.61
N LYS A 120 -22.91 3.46 3.93
CA LYS A 120 -24.34 3.16 4.00
C LYS A 120 -24.68 2.64 5.40
N SER A 121 -25.64 3.27 6.05
CA SER A 121 -26.07 2.88 7.39
C SER A 121 -26.56 1.43 7.41
N GLY A 122 -26.02 0.63 8.34
CA GLY A 122 -26.36 -0.79 8.49
C GLY A 122 -25.65 -1.75 7.52
N SER A 123 -24.80 -1.26 6.61
CA SER A 123 -24.10 -2.07 5.60
C SER A 123 -22.58 -2.17 5.81
N SER A 124 -22.10 -1.99 7.05
CA SER A 124 -20.66 -2.07 7.36
C SER A 124 -20.05 -3.47 7.12
N ALA A 125 -20.88 -4.51 7.09
CA ALA A 125 -20.47 -5.86 6.73
C ALA A 125 -20.10 -6.01 5.24
N ASP A 126 -20.63 -5.15 4.37
CA ASP A 126 -20.39 -5.17 2.92
C ASP A 126 -19.24 -4.23 2.50
N LEU A 127 -18.62 -3.50 3.44
CA LEU A 127 -17.48 -2.63 3.12
C LEU A 127 -16.28 -3.48 2.67
N LYS A 128 -15.80 -3.25 1.45
CA LYS A 128 -14.66 -3.97 0.88
C LYS A 128 -13.41 -3.09 0.96
N PHE A 129 -12.27 -3.66 1.36
CA PHE A 129 -11.01 -2.94 1.36
C PHE A 129 -10.51 -2.74 -0.08
N ALA A 130 -10.59 -1.51 -0.57
CA ALA A 130 -10.05 -1.14 -1.88
C ALA A 130 -9.89 0.38 -2.00
N LYS A 131 -9.09 0.78 -2.98
CA LYS A 131 -9.17 2.12 -3.54
C LYS A 131 -10.19 2.11 -4.68
N TYR A 132 -11.09 3.08 -4.67
CA TYR A 132 -12.14 3.23 -5.67
C TYR A 132 -11.86 4.42 -6.57
N VAL A 133 -12.28 4.29 -7.82
CA VAL A 133 -12.27 5.37 -8.80
C VAL A 133 -13.70 5.60 -9.25
N VAL A 134 -14.15 6.84 -9.18
CA VAL A 134 -15.44 7.30 -9.73
C VAL A 134 -15.14 8.07 -11.00
N LYS A 135 -15.68 7.60 -12.12
CA LYS A 135 -15.51 8.23 -13.43
C LYS A 135 -16.82 8.84 -13.91
N VAL A 136 -16.77 10.08 -14.36
CA VAL A 136 -17.93 10.76 -14.94
C VAL A 136 -18.22 10.21 -16.33
N VAL A 137 -19.43 9.68 -16.54
CA VAL A 137 -19.88 9.12 -17.84
C VAL A 137 -20.77 10.13 -18.56
N SER A 138 -21.61 10.84 -17.82
CA SER A 138 -22.46 11.90 -18.33
C SER A 138 -22.72 12.92 -17.23
N GLY A 139 -23.46 13.99 -17.54
CA GLY A 139 -23.80 15.03 -16.56
C GLY A 139 -24.58 14.54 -15.33
N THR A 140 -25.15 13.33 -15.36
CA THR A 140 -25.92 12.75 -14.25
C THR A 140 -25.51 11.33 -13.89
N THR A 141 -24.50 10.75 -14.56
CA THR A 141 -24.14 9.34 -14.35
C THR A 141 -22.65 9.12 -14.17
N VAL A 142 -22.30 8.18 -13.30
CA VAL A 142 -20.91 7.77 -13.03
C VAL A 142 -20.72 6.27 -13.10
N ASP A 143 -19.52 5.88 -13.47
CA ASP A 143 -19.03 4.52 -13.33
C ASP A 143 -18.11 4.43 -12.12
N VAL A 144 -18.19 3.32 -11.39
CA VAL A 144 -17.32 3.06 -10.25
C VAL A 144 -16.44 1.85 -10.55
N TYR A 145 -15.18 1.96 -10.15
CA TYR A 145 -14.15 0.94 -10.30
C TYR A 145 -13.50 0.68 -8.94
N ALA A 146 -13.02 -0.54 -8.72
CA ALA A 146 -12.27 -0.90 -7.51
C ALA A 146 -10.90 -1.45 -7.90
N SER A 147 -9.86 -1.12 -7.12
CA SER A 147 -8.48 -1.49 -7.42
C SER A 147 -8.17 -2.98 -7.22
N SER A 148 -8.99 -3.71 -6.46
CA SER A 148 -8.79 -5.12 -6.15
C SER A 148 -10.11 -5.77 -5.75
N ASP A 149 -10.19 -7.09 -6.00
CA ASP A 149 -11.24 -8.00 -5.56
C ASP A 149 -10.88 -8.79 -4.29
N ALA A 150 -9.75 -8.48 -3.63
CA ALA A 150 -9.24 -9.21 -2.47
C ALA A 150 -10.30 -9.46 -1.38
N ASP A 151 -11.20 -8.49 -1.18
CA ASP A 151 -12.25 -8.52 -0.17
C ASP A 151 -13.66 -8.74 -0.73
N PHE A 152 -13.82 -9.07 -2.02
CA PHE A 152 -15.15 -9.12 -2.65
C PHE A 152 -16.11 -10.17 -2.07
N SER A 153 -15.59 -11.16 -1.33
CA SER A 153 -16.40 -12.14 -0.57
C SER A 153 -16.87 -11.65 0.80
N ARG A 154 -16.46 -10.46 1.24
CA ARG A 154 -16.83 -9.91 2.56
C ARG A 154 -18.28 -9.42 2.58
N GLY A 155 -19.14 -10.05 3.36
CA GLY A 155 -20.57 -9.71 3.39
C GLY A 155 -21.28 -10.33 2.19
N THR A 156 -21.82 -9.51 1.30
CA THR A 156 -22.45 -9.95 0.06
C THR A 156 -21.39 -10.14 -1.02
N ASP A 157 -21.30 -11.34 -1.59
CA ASP A 157 -20.36 -11.64 -2.67
C ASP A 157 -20.55 -10.71 -3.88
N LYS A 158 -19.42 -10.28 -4.46
CA LYS A 158 -19.35 -9.43 -5.65
C LYS A 158 -18.30 -9.92 -6.62
N GLU A 159 -18.43 -9.47 -7.84
CA GLU A 159 -17.48 -9.68 -8.93
C GLU A 159 -17.32 -8.37 -9.70
N PHE A 160 -16.25 -8.26 -10.48
CA PHE A 160 -16.16 -7.19 -11.46
C PHE A 160 -17.20 -7.41 -12.55
N ALA A 161 -17.86 -6.33 -12.93
CA ALA A 161 -18.77 -6.30 -14.07
C ALA A 161 -18.01 -6.26 -15.42
N SER A 162 -16.72 -5.91 -15.41
CA SER A 162 -15.86 -5.94 -16.61
C SER A 162 -14.38 -6.08 -16.28
N ASP A 163 -13.60 -6.50 -17.28
CA ASP A 163 -12.12 -6.61 -17.21
C ASP A 163 -11.42 -5.27 -16.93
N LEU A 164 -12.13 -4.15 -17.04
CA LEU A 164 -11.64 -2.82 -16.66
C LEU A 164 -11.79 -2.54 -15.17
N LEU A 165 -12.07 -3.56 -14.35
CA LEU A 165 -12.28 -3.47 -12.90
C LEU A 165 -13.51 -2.66 -12.50
N LYS A 166 -14.50 -2.54 -13.40
CA LYS A 166 -15.77 -1.85 -13.13
C LYS A 166 -16.61 -2.70 -12.19
N ILE A 167 -17.24 -2.11 -11.17
CA ILE A 167 -18.02 -2.85 -10.17
C ILE A 167 -19.53 -2.82 -10.38
N THR A 168 -20.01 -1.96 -11.27
CA THR A 168 -21.43 -1.91 -11.67
C THR A 168 -21.58 -2.24 -13.15
N SER A 169 -22.62 -2.99 -13.53
CA SER A 169 -22.88 -3.31 -14.94
C SER A 169 -23.40 -2.09 -15.73
N SER A 170 -24.10 -1.19 -15.05
CA SER A 170 -24.61 0.08 -15.59
C SER A 170 -24.06 1.26 -14.80
N ALA A 171 -24.04 2.44 -15.43
CA ALA A 171 -23.64 3.67 -14.77
C ALA A 171 -24.68 4.04 -13.69
N LEU A 172 -24.20 4.46 -12.52
CA LEU A 172 -25.04 4.91 -11.42
C LEU A 172 -25.54 6.32 -11.72
N THR A 173 -26.84 6.53 -11.61
CA THR A 173 -27.43 7.88 -11.69
C THR A 173 -27.27 8.59 -10.35
N ILE A 174 -26.55 9.69 -10.35
CA ILE A 174 -26.41 10.55 -9.18
C ILE A 174 -27.69 11.41 -9.10
N PRO A 175 -28.48 11.32 -8.02
CA PRO A 175 -29.66 12.15 -7.84
C PRO A 175 -29.26 13.62 -7.69
N ASP A 176 -30.13 14.52 -8.14
CA ASP A 176 -30.02 15.93 -7.76
C ASP A 176 -30.44 16.14 -6.29
N SER A 177 -30.25 17.36 -5.78
CA SER A 177 -30.86 17.81 -4.52
C SER A 177 -30.43 17.04 -3.26
N SER A 178 -29.15 16.65 -3.16
CA SER A 178 -28.62 15.95 -1.97
C SER A 178 -29.19 14.55 -1.73
N GLY A 179 -29.78 13.93 -2.76
CA GLY A 179 -30.14 12.52 -2.71
C GLY A 179 -28.91 11.62 -2.58
N THR A 180 -29.13 10.38 -2.14
CA THR A 180 -28.08 9.35 -2.08
C THR A 180 -28.33 8.28 -3.13
N VAL A 181 -27.24 7.73 -3.68
CA VAL A 181 -27.26 6.54 -4.52
C VAL A 181 -26.29 5.51 -3.97
N GLU A 182 -26.79 4.31 -3.75
CA GLU A 182 -25.99 3.20 -3.26
C GLU A 182 -25.06 2.65 -4.35
N ILE A 183 -23.85 2.24 -3.95
CA ILE A 183 -22.99 1.34 -4.71
C ILE A 183 -23.35 -0.10 -4.28
N PRO A 184 -24.12 -0.85 -5.09
CA PRO A 184 -24.85 -2.02 -4.59
C PRO A 184 -23.95 -3.12 -4.04
N GLY A 185 -24.13 -3.44 -2.75
CA GLY A 185 -23.39 -4.49 -2.03
C GLY A 185 -21.90 -4.20 -1.80
N PHE A 186 -21.54 -2.92 -1.78
CA PHE A 186 -20.23 -2.43 -1.31
C PHE A 186 -20.33 -1.64 0.00
N GLY A 187 -21.54 -1.48 0.55
CA GLY A 187 -21.77 -0.74 1.80
C GLY A 187 -21.52 0.77 1.70
N LEU A 188 -21.53 1.32 0.49
CA LEU A 188 -21.18 2.72 0.20
C LEU A 188 -22.34 3.44 -0.48
N GLU A 189 -22.46 4.74 -0.23
CA GLU A 189 -23.40 5.63 -0.88
C GLU A 189 -22.68 6.88 -1.39
N LEU A 190 -23.02 7.30 -2.61
CA LEU A 190 -22.62 8.58 -3.17
C LEU A 190 -23.73 9.58 -2.91
N VAL A 191 -23.38 10.77 -2.42
CA VAL A 191 -24.32 11.85 -2.18
C VAL A 191 -24.23 12.84 -3.33
N GLY A 192 -25.35 13.10 -4.01
CA GLY A 192 -25.43 14.07 -5.09
C GLY A 192 -25.38 15.51 -4.60
N GLY A 193 -24.89 16.41 -5.43
CA GLY A 193 -24.99 17.86 -5.27
C GLY A 193 -26.27 18.40 -5.90
N SER A 194 -26.34 19.72 -6.10
CA SER A 194 -27.50 20.42 -6.65
C SER A 194 -27.45 20.66 -8.17
N GLY A 195 -26.48 20.08 -8.90
CA GLY A 195 -26.30 20.36 -10.33
C GLY A 195 -25.56 19.25 -11.08
N THR A 196 -25.28 19.51 -12.37
CA THR A 196 -24.52 18.63 -13.26
C THR A 196 -23.22 18.18 -12.60
N ILE A 197 -22.87 16.92 -12.78
CA ILE A 197 -21.62 16.34 -12.27
C ILE A 197 -20.42 17.07 -12.86
N ASN A 198 -19.72 17.81 -12.00
CA ASN A 198 -18.54 18.58 -12.33
C ASN A 198 -17.47 18.35 -11.24
N LEU A 199 -16.48 17.52 -11.54
CA LEU A 199 -15.26 17.47 -10.72
C LEU A 199 -14.50 18.78 -11.01
N GLU A 200 -13.97 19.42 -9.96
CA GLU A 200 -13.60 20.86 -9.94
C GLU A 200 -12.78 21.34 -11.16
N THR A 201 -12.00 20.45 -11.76
CA THR A 201 -11.27 20.68 -13.01
C THR A 201 -12.08 20.25 -14.24
N ALA A 202 -13.15 20.99 -14.52
CA ALA A 202 -13.85 21.06 -15.79
C ALA A 202 -14.61 19.80 -16.28
N GLY A 203 -15.45 19.21 -15.43
CA GLY A 203 -16.78 18.63 -15.77
C GLY A 203 -16.92 17.93 -17.12
N ALA A 204 -15.89 17.23 -17.56
CA ALA A 204 -15.83 16.61 -18.85
C ALA A 204 -16.14 15.13 -18.65
N ILE A 205 -16.90 14.59 -19.60
CA ILE A 205 -17.08 13.15 -19.70
C ILE A 205 -15.68 12.51 -19.73
N GLY A 206 -15.38 11.69 -18.73
CA GLY A 206 -14.08 11.04 -18.59
C GLY A 206 -13.29 11.43 -17.34
N ASP A 207 -13.65 12.50 -16.63
CA ASP A 207 -12.95 12.90 -15.40
C ASP A 207 -13.11 11.87 -14.28
N THR A 208 -12.10 11.79 -13.40
CA THR A 208 -12.01 10.75 -12.37
C THR A 208 -11.67 11.31 -11.00
N ALA A 209 -12.42 10.89 -9.99
CA ALA A 209 -12.08 11.12 -8.59
C ALA A 209 -11.80 9.79 -7.88
N THR A 210 -11.04 9.83 -6.81
CA THR A 210 -10.65 8.64 -6.04
C THR A 210 -10.99 8.79 -4.57
N PHE A 211 -11.28 7.65 -3.94
CA PHE A 211 -11.44 7.53 -2.50
C PHE A 211 -10.99 6.13 -2.07
N SER A 212 -10.67 5.95 -0.79
CA SER A 212 -10.25 4.65 -0.23
C SER A 212 -11.20 4.24 0.87
N VAL A 213 -11.44 2.93 0.98
CA VAL A 213 -12.35 2.36 1.97
C VAL A 213 -11.59 1.36 2.82
N ARG A 214 -11.84 1.42 4.12
CA ARG A 214 -11.41 0.43 5.09
C ARG A 214 -12.62 -0.20 5.77
N PRO A 215 -12.74 -1.53 5.77
CA PRO A 215 -13.73 -2.20 6.59
C PRO A 215 -13.43 -2.03 8.08
N PRO A 216 -14.39 -2.37 8.96
CA PRO A 216 -14.14 -2.42 10.40
C PRO A 216 -12.87 -3.21 10.73
N ASN A 217 -11.97 -2.58 11.48
CA ASN A 217 -10.64 -3.11 11.79
C ASN A 217 -10.23 -2.82 13.25
N SER A 218 -9.30 -3.62 13.77
CA SER A 218 -8.69 -3.42 15.09
C SER A 218 -7.52 -2.43 15.07
N SER A 219 -6.92 -2.23 13.90
CA SER A 219 -5.82 -1.31 13.62
C SER A 219 -5.64 -1.21 12.11
N SER A 220 -5.10 -0.08 11.64
CA SER A 220 -4.62 0.04 10.26
C SER A 220 -3.37 0.91 10.20
N MET A 221 -2.62 0.81 9.11
CA MET A 221 -1.47 1.65 8.84
C MET A 221 -1.58 2.24 7.44
N ASP A 222 -1.19 3.50 7.28
CA ASP A 222 -1.12 4.18 5.99
C ASP A 222 0.30 4.75 5.80
N VAL A 223 0.89 4.52 4.63
CA VAL A 223 2.21 5.07 4.29
C VAL A 223 2.26 5.43 2.81
N VAL A 224 2.86 6.59 2.51
CA VAL A 224 3.12 7.05 1.14
C VAL A 224 4.60 6.92 0.85
N ILE A 225 4.93 6.08 -0.13
CA ILE A 225 6.31 5.80 -0.53
C ILE A 225 6.68 6.62 -1.76
N GLY A 226 7.87 7.23 -1.77
CA GLY A 226 8.35 8.08 -2.87
C GLY A 226 7.99 9.57 -2.73
N GLY A 227 7.57 10.01 -1.53
CA GLY A 227 7.32 11.42 -1.25
C GLY A 227 8.63 12.23 -1.06
N SER A 228 8.54 13.55 -1.23
CA SER A 228 9.69 14.47 -1.13
C SER A 228 10.34 14.56 0.27
N GLY A 229 9.75 13.93 1.29
CA GLY A 229 10.25 13.90 2.66
C GLY A 229 10.70 12.51 3.14
N ASN A 230 10.84 11.53 2.24
CA ASN A 230 11.29 10.19 2.60
C ASN A 230 12.81 10.20 2.77
N VAL A 231 13.30 9.82 3.96
CA VAL A 231 14.73 9.77 4.29
C VAL A 231 15.03 8.40 4.89
N THR A 232 15.90 7.64 4.24
CA THR A 232 16.35 6.35 4.75
C THR A 232 17.37 6.58 5.87
N PRO A 233 17.11 6.11 7.10
CA PRO A 233 18.06 6.26 8.19
C PRO A 233 19.26 5.33 8.01
N TYR A 234 20.41 5.73 8.55
CA TYR A 234 21.53 4.79 8.72
C TYR A 234 21.19 3.81 9.84
N PHE A 235 21.31 2.51 9.57
CA PHE A 235 21.06 1.46 10.54
C PHE A 235 22.14 0.38 10.48
N GLY A 236 22.37 -0.27 11.62
CA GLY A 236 23.11 -1.52 11.68
C GLY A 236 22.12 -2.68 11.78
N ALA A 237 22.54 -3.89 11.46
CA ALA A 237 21.70 -5.07 11.59
C ALA A 237 22.44 -6.20 12.28
N ILE A 238 21.75 -6.87 13.21
CA ILE A 238 22.21 -8.11 13.82
C ILE A 238 21.45 -9.26 13.19
N ILE A 239 22.21 -10.19 12.61
CA ILE A 239 21.70 -11.39 11.95
C ILE A 239 22.07 -12.57 12.83
N MET A 240 21.06 -13.23 13.38
CA MET A 240 21.28 -14.46 14.15
C MET A 240 21.03 -15.65 13.24
N ALA A 241 22.01 -16.53 13.14
CA ALA A 241 21.91 -17.78 12.40
C ALA A 241 22.42 -18.93 13.28
N GLU A 242 21.77 -20.08 13.19
CA GLU A 242 22.25 -21.33 13.80
C GLU A 242 22.89 -22.19 12.71
N ASN A 243 24.16 -22.57 12.91
CA ASN A 243 24.89 -23.48 12.04
C ASN A 243 25.25 -24.76 12.80
N ARG A 244 25.43 -25.87 12.07
CA ARG A 244 25.90 -27.13 12.62
C ARG A 244 27.34 -27.41 12.19
#